data_AF-A0A857KJN3-F1
#
_entry.id   AF-A0A857KJN3-F1
#
_cell.length_a   1.000
_cell.length_b   1.000
_cell.length_c   1.000
_cell.angle_alpha   90.00
_cell.angle_beta   90.00
_cell.angle_gamma   90.00
#
_symmetry.space_group_name_H-M   'P 1'
#
loop_
_entity.id
_entity.type
_entity.pdbx_description
1 polymer ?
#
loop_
_entity_poly.entity_id
_entity_poly.type
_entity_poly.pdbx_seq_one_letter_code
_entity_poly.pdbx_strand_id
1 'polypeptide(L)'
;MLTCLACIPYLTLKILWIFGSHIGIPDGSELLDHEGLMRVANGLTVLMDATAVTLAFALARSWGRRIPAWLIVGPMWIATGLLAPIVAAWPLDLLTGAASDSGSSAADFLQPWVFNVVYGGFGLQAAGLMTLLVLHVQQRWGRLWRGRVRDLPVLATVPATRMSVAGAAVLAMYPLIVHLGWACGANWFLTEDTDGVSAVVHAVNAGLVVLAIAGAAALAGAGRRTWVGRLDTRIPLAAAWVGSSAVGAWGLWLILSATAFHGDTGNPDGTEGFSAQLVGVCGVSVVVGAILVVTGAHLLTGWRAARTPDLSSAT
;
A
#
# COMPACT_ATOMS: atom_id res chain seq x y z
N MET A 1 -15.93 -15.40 -0.66
CA MET A 1 -17.34 -14.94 -0.62
C MET A 1 -17.47 -13.71 0.24
N LEU A 2 -17.11 -13.74 1.53
CA LEU A 2 -17.17 -12.56 2.41
C LEU A 2 -16.44 -11.32 1.86
N THR A 3 -15.22 -11.49 1.33
CA THR A 3 -14.44 -10.40 0.69
C THR A 3 -15.17 -9.76 -0.48
N CYS A 4 -15.83 -10.55 -1.33
CA CYS A 4 -16.56 -10.05 -2.49
C CYS A 4 -17.86 -9.35 -2.07
N LEU A 5 -18.51 -9.83 -1.00
CA LEU A 5 -19.68 -9.18 -0.43
C LEU A 5 -19.33 -7.83 0.20
N ALA A 6 -18.13 -7.70 0.78
CA ALA A 6 -17.66 -6.44 1.36
C ALA A 6 -17.49 -5.31 0.33
N CYS A 7 -17.24 -5.64 -0.95
CA CYS A 7 -17.15 -4.66 -2.02
C CYS A 7 -18.53 -4.11 -2.45
N ILE A 8 -19.62 -4.85 -2.21
CA ILE A 8 -20.95 -4.52 -2.78
C ILE A 8 -21.43 -3.12 -2.38
N PRO A 9 -21.43 -2.72 -1.09
CA PRO A 9 -21.93 -1.41 -0.70
C PRO A 9 -21.13 -0.28 -1.36
N TYR A 10 -19.80 -0.38 -1.35
CA TYR A 10 -18.91 0.62 -1.92
C TYR A 10 -19.03 0.70 -3.45
N LEU A 11 -19.03 -0.44 -4.15
CA LEU A 11 -19.24 -0.50 -5.60
C LEU A 11 -20.60 0.07 -5.98
N THR A 12 -21.65 -0.20 -5.19
CA THR A 12 -22.99 0.34 -5.42
C THR A 12 -22.96 1.86 -5.36
N LEU A 13 -22.33 2.46 -4.33
CA LEU A 13 -22.18 3.91 -4.23
C LEU A 13 -21.43 4.49 -5.42
N LYS A 14 -20.28 3.90 -5.79
CA LYS A 14 -19.49 4.37 -6.92
C LYS A 14 -20.25 4.31 -8.24
N ILE A 15 -21.01 3.24 -8.49
CA ILE A 15 -21.85 3.10 -9.68
C ILE A 15 -22.98 4.14 -9.66
N LEU A 16 -23.66 4.32 -8.52
CA LEU A 16 -24.71 5.33 -8.38
C LEU A 16 -24.18 6.74 -8.66
N TRP A 17 -22.99 7.09 -8.16
CA TRP A 17 -22.33 8.38 -8.43
C TRP A 17 -21.93 8.54 -9.91
N ILE A 18 -21.48 7.47 -10.58
CA ILE A 18 -21.22 7.49 -12.04
C ILE A 18 -22.49 7.84 -12.84
N PHE A 19 -23.66 7.39 -12.37
CA PHE A 19 -24.96 7.65 -12.98
C PHE A 19 -25.66 8.92 -12.42
N GLY A 20 -24.95 9.77 -11.68
CA GLY A 20 -25.46 11.07 -11.23
C GLY A 20 -26.31 11.04 -9.94
N SER A 21 -26.29 9.96 -9.18
CA SER A 21 -26.87 9.96 -7.83
C SER A 21 -26.01 10.79 -6.87
N HIS A 22 -26.63 11.54 -5.97
CA HIS A 22 -25.93 12.29 -4.91
C HIS A 22 -26.07 11.62 -3.54
N ILE A 23 -26.42 10.33 -3.49
CA ILE A 23 -26.60 9.63 -2.23
C ILE A 23 -25.33 9.70 -1.37
N GLY A 24 -25.46 10.24 -0.16
CA GLY A 24 -24.34 10.40 0.77
C GLY A 24 -23.41 11.59 0.47
N ILE A 25 -23.75 12.47 -0.48
CA ILE A 25 -23.05 13.73 -0.74
C ILE A 25 -23.89 14.87 -0.14
N PRO A 26 -23.35 15.72 0.77
CA PRO A 26 -24.05 16.88 1.30
C PRO A 26 -24.37 17.93 0.22
N ASP A 27 -25.46 18.67 0.40
CA ASP A 27 -25.76 19.84 -0.42
C ASP A 27 -24.68 20.92 -0.22
N GLY A 28 -24.12 21.45 -1.31
CA GLY A 28 -23.01 22.41 -1.27
C GLY A 28 -21.61 21.78 -1.25
N SER A 29 -21.50 20.46 -1.42
CA SER A 29 -20.21 19.79 -1.59
C SER A 29 -19.55 20.14 -2.92
N GLU A 30 -18.26 20.49 -2.90
CA GLU A 30 -17.46 20.76 -4.12
C GLU A 30 -17.38 19.56 -5.08
N LEU A 31 -17.70 18.35 -4.60
CA LEU A 31 -17.81 17.15 -5.44
C LEU A 31 -18.89 17.30 -6.52
N LEU A 32 -19.91 18.13 -6.26
CA LEU A 32 -20.99 18.41 -7.19
C LEU A 32 -20.56 19.39 -8.29
N ASP A 33 -19.55 20.23 -8.04
CA ASP A 33 -19.05 21.22 -9.00
C ASP A 33 -18.14 20.58 -10.07
N HIS A 34 -17.65 19.36 -9.82
CA HIS A 34 -16.68 18.65 -10.67
C HIS A 34 -17.20 17.27 -11.13
N GLU A 35 -18.43 17.21 -11.66
CA GLU A 35 -19.08 15.93 -12.04
C GLU A 35 -18.25 15.05 -12.99
N GLY A 36 -17.57 15.65 -13.98
CA GLY A 36 -16.78 14.90 -14.97
C GLY A 36 -15.60 14.18 -14.32
N LEU A 37 -14.87 14.90 -13.48
CA LEU A 37 -13.76 14.41 -12.67
C LEU A 37 -14.21 13.32 -11.70
N MET A 38 -15.35 13.55 -11.04
CA MET A 38 -15.96 12.60 -10.12
C MET A 38 -16.29 11.27 -10.82
N ARG A 39 -16.86 11.31 -12.03
CA ARG A 39 -17.14 10.09 -12.83
C ARG A 39 -15.86 9.32 -13.20
N VAL A 40 -14.80 10.02 -13.60
CA VAL A 40 -13.51 9.38 -13.93
C VAL A 40 -12.88 8.73 -12.70
N ALA A 41 -12.82 9.44 -11.56
CA ALA A 41 -12.30 8.91 -10.31
C ALA A 41 -13.09 7.70 -9.80
N ASN A 42 -14.43 7.76 -9.91
CA ASN A 42 -15.30 6.65 -9.56
C ASN A 42 -15.11 5.46 -10.50
N GLY A 43 -14.95 5.69 -11.80
CA GLY A 43 -14.64 4.63 -12.77
C GLY A 43 -13.31 3.92 -12.48
N LEU A 44 -12.26 4.68 -12.16
CA LEU A 44 -10.96 4.12 -11.78
C LEU A 44 -11.07 3.25 -10.51
N THR A 45 -11.78 3.73 -9.50
CA THR A 45 -11.97 2.97 -8.25
C THR A 45 -12.82 1.71 -8.42
N VAL A 46 -13.83 1.72 -9.31
CA VAL A 46 -14.57 0.52 -9.71
C VAL A 46 -13.63 -0.50 -10.38
N LEU A 47 -12.71 -0.06 -11.23
CA LEU A 47 -11.73 -0.95 -11.88
C LEU A 47 -10.77 -1.58 -10.85
N MET A 48 -10.36 -0.82 -9.85
CA MET A 48 -9.53 -1.32 -8.75
C MET A 48 -10.25 -2.41 -7.95
N ASP A 49 -11.52 -2.19 -7.62
CA ASP A 49 -12.33 -3.18 -6.90
C ASP A 49 -12.64 -4.43 -7.74
N ALA A 50 -12.92 -4.26 -9.04
CA ALA A 50 -13.06 -5.39 -9.96
C ALA A 50 -11.77 -6.23 -10.02
N THR A 51 -10.61 -5.57 -9.98
CA THR A 51 -9.31 -6.23 -9.87
C THR A 51 -9.17 -6.96 -8.54
N ALA A 52 -9.55 -6.36 -7.42
CA ALA A 52 -9.53 -7.00 -6.10
C ALA A 52 -10.41 -8.26 -6.05
N VAL A 53 -11.64 -8.20 -6.60
CA VAL A 53 -12.53 -9.35 -6.72
C VAL A 53 -11.91 -10.45 -7.58
N THR A 54 -11.32 -10.08 -8.72
CA THR A 54 -10.63 -11.02 -9.61
C THR A 54 -9.45 -11.70 -8.92
N LEU A 55 -8.65 -10.95 -8.16
CA LEU A 55 -7.56 -11.47 -7.35
C LEU A 55 -8.07 -12.41 -6.26
N ALA A 56 -9.18 -12.08 -5.59
CA ALA A 56 -9.77 -12.97 -4.59
C ALA A 56 -10.14 -14.33 -5.19
N PHE A 57 -10.74 -14.35 -6.40
CA PHE A 57 -11.04 -15.61 -7.11
C PHE A 57 -9.77 -16.35 -7.54
N ALA A 58 -8.78 -15.64 -8.10
CA ALA A 58 -7.52 -16.24 -8.50
C ALA A 58 -6.80 -16.87 -7.30
N LEU A 59 -6.75 -16.18 -6.16
CA LEU A 59 -6.09 -16.69 -4.95
C LEU A 59 -6.81 -17.90 -4.36
N ALA A 60 -8.15 -17.88 -4.36
CA ALA A 60 -8.98 -18.93 -3.76
C ALA A 60 -9.11 -20.20 -4.61
N ARG A 61 -8.97 -20.10 -5.93
CA ARG A 61 -9.21 -21.22 -6.85
C ARG A 61 -7.91 -21.86 -7.33
N SER A 62 -7.98 -23.16 -7.60
CA SER A 62 -6.84 -23.96 -8.07
C SER A 62 -6.25 -23.47 -9.41
N TRP A 63 -7.08 -22.87 -10.27
CA TRP A 63 -6.64 -22.31 -11.55
C TRP A 63 -5.67 -21.14 -11.37
N GLY A 64 -5.78 -20.36 -10.28
CA GLY A 64 -4.87 -19.25 -10.04
C GLY A 64 -3.42 -19.66 -9.85
N ARG A 65 -3.17 -20.90 -9.41
CA ARG A 65 -1.81 -21.44 -9.32
C ARG A 65 -1.16 -21.66 -10.70
N ARG A 66 -1.96 -21.71 -11.77
CA ARG A 66 -1.47 -21.81 -13.16
C ARG A 66 -1.10 -20.45 -13.74
N ILE A 67 -1.61 -19.35 -13.18
CA ILE A 67 -1.27 -17.99 -13.62
C ILE A 67 0.22 -17.72 -13.31
N PRO A 68 0.95 -17.06 -14.23
CA PRO A 68 2.26 -16.50 -13.92
C PRO A 68 2.27 -15.71 -12.61
N ALA A 69 3.28 -15.96 -11.76
CA ALA A 69 3.34 -15.40 -10.41
C ALA A 69 3.24 -13.87 -10.38
N TRP A 70 3.89 -13.20 -11.32
CA TRP A 70 3.96 -11.74 -11.39
C TRP A 70 2.58 -11.09 -11.63
N LEU A 71 1.66 -11.76 -12.34
CA LEU A 71 0.28 -11.29 -12.57
C LEU A 71 -0.60 -11.35 -11.30
N ILE A 72 -0.19 -12.10 -10.27
CA ILE A 72 -0.89 -12.12 -8.98
C ILE A 72 -0.14 -11.25 -7.98
N VAL A 73 1.17 -11.45 -7.86
CA VAL A 73 2.02 -10.81 -6.85
C VAL A 73 2.08 -9.29 -7.06
N GLY A 74 2.21 -8.82 -8.31
CA GLY A 74 2.26 -7.38 -8.60
C GLY A 74 0.97 -6.65 -8.17
N PRO A 75 -0.21 -7.05 -8.66
CA PRO A 75 -1.47 -6.46 -8.22
C PRO A 75 -1.75 -6.63 -6.73
N MET A 76 -1.36 -7.77 -6.12
CA MET A 76 -1.48 -7.96 -4.67
C MET A 76 -0.55 -7.05 -3.87
N TRP A 77 0.64 -6.73 -4.38
CA TRP A 77 1.53 -5.75 -3.78
C TRP A 77 0.86 -4.38 -3.80
N ILE A 78 0.33 -3.93 -4.94
CA ILE A 78 -0.41 -2.67 -5.05
C ILE A 78 -1.61 -2.65 -4.07
N ALA A 79 -2.45 -3.69 -4.08
CA ALA A 79 -3.61 -3.80 -3.20
C ALA A 79 -3.22 -3.78 -1.71
N THR A 80 -2.13 -4.47 -1.33
CA THR A 80 -1.61 -4.42 0.04
C THR A 80 -1.24 -2.99 0.42
N GLY A 81 -0.53 -2.29 -0.48
CA GLY A 81 -0.04 -0.95 -0.21
C GLY A 81 -1.12 0.11 -0.12
N LEU A 82 -2.19 -0.02 -0.89
CA LEU A 82 -3.35 0.87 -0.81
C LEU A 82 -4.20 0.63 0.44
N LEU A 83 -4.32 -0.64 0.87
CA LEU A 83 -5.16 -0.99 2.02
C LEU A 83 -4.44 -0.85 3.36
N ALA A 84 -3.11 -1.01 3.42
CA ALA A 84 -2.38 -1.02 4.68
C ALA A 84 -2.48 0.29 5.48
N PRO A 85 -2.29 1.49 4.89
CA PRO A 85 -2.48 2.74 5.61
C PRO A 85 -3.90 2.91 6.13
N ILE A 86 -4.90 2.55 5.30
CA ILE A 86 -6.33 2.66 5.63
C ILE A 86 -6.66 1.81 6.87
N VAL A 87 -6.28 0.53 6.84
CA VAL A 87 -6.59 -0.43 7.91
C VAL A 87 -5.83 -0.12 9.19
N ALA A 88 -4.64 0.49 9.09
CA ALA A 88 -3.85 0.86 10.26
C ALA A 88 -4.31 2.18 10.89
N ALA A 89 -4.64 3.20 10.08
CA ALA A 89 -4.98 4.53 10.58
C ALA A 89 -6.45 4.65 11.00
N TRP A 90 -7.40 4.12 10.21
CA TRP A 90 -8.82 4.36 10.45
C TRP A 90 -9.32 3.86 11.83
N PRO A 91 -8.96 2.65 12.31
CA PRO A 91 -9.34 2.23 13.66
C PRO A 91 -8.72 3.09 14.75
N LEU A 92 -7.49 3.60 14.53
CA LEU A 92 -6.83 4.48 15.50
C LEU A 92 -7.53 5.84 15.56
N ASP A 93 -7.89 6.42 14.41
CA ASP A 93 -8.64 7.67 14.35
C ASP A 93 -10.02 7.57 15.05
N LEU A 94 -10.70 6.42 14.92
CA LEU A 94 -11.95 6.16 15.65
C LEU A 94 -11.75 6.07 17.16
N LEU A 95 -10.64 5.47 17.60
CA LEU A 95 -10.34 5.28 19.03
C LEU A 95 -9.86 6.56 19.71
N THR A 96 -9.11 7.40 18.99
CA THR A 96 -8.57 8.66 19.53
C THR A 96 -9.56 9.82 19.42
N GLY A 97 -10.65 9.67 18.65
CA GLY A 97 -11.53 10.78 18.32
C GLY A 97 -10.88 11.82 17.41
N ALA A 98 -9.68 11.55 16.87
CA ALA A 98 -8.93 12.49 16.03
C ALA A 98 -9.71 12.88 14.77
N ALA A 99 -10.54 11.98 14.24
CA ALA A 99 -11.44 12.26 13.11
C ALA A 99 -12.65 13.17 13.48
N SER A 100 -12.91 13.38 14.77
CA SER A 100 -13.97 14.25 15.28
C SER A 100 -13.44 15.61 15.74
N ASP A 101 -12.17 15.66 16.17
CA ASP A 101 -11.50 16.87 16.67
C ASP A 101 -10.75 17.64 15.57
N SER A 102 -10.27 16.98 14.51
CA SER A 102 -9.96 17.69 13.27
C SER A 102 -11.29 18.06 12.64
N GLY A 103 -11.62 19.35 12.55
CA GLY A 103 -12.78 19.85 11.81
C GLY A 103 -12.67 19.42 10.35
N SER A 104 -13.04 18.18 10.07
CA SER A 104 -12.61 17.50 8.85
C SER A 104 -13.37 18.09 7.69
N SER A 105 -12.66 18.74 6.77
CA SER A 105 -13.15 19.04 5.42
C SER A 105 -13.75 17.80 4.73
N ALA A 106 -13.34 16.59 5.15
CA ALA A 106 -13.96 15.32 4.75
C ALA A 106 -15.48 15.24 5.01
N ALA A 107 -15.98 15.86 6.09
CA ALA A 107 -17.41 15.92 6.41
C ALA A 107 -18.19 16.86 5.48
N ASP A 108 -17.51 17.81 4.84
CA ASP A 108 -18.10 18.72 3.85
C ASP A 108 -18.24 18.02 2.48
N PHE A 109 -17.42 16.99 2.22
CA PHE A 109 -17.48 16.23 0.97
C PHE A 109 -18.47 15.05 0.99
N LEU A 110 -18.53 14.30 2.08
CA LEU A 110 -19.38 13.10 2.19
C LEU A 110 -20.02 12.97 3.57
N GLN A 111 -21.23 12.39 3.60
CA GLN A 111 -21.92 12.10 4.85
C GLN A 111 -21.15 11.07 5.70
N PRO A 112 -21.09 11.19 7.04
CA PRO A 112 -20.28 10.33 7.90
C PRO A 112 -20.52 8.82 7.75
N TRP A 113 -21.76 8.41 7.45
CA TRP A 113 -22.09 6.99 7.24
C TRP A 113 -21.39 6.40 6.01
N VAL A 114 -21.13 7.21 4.98
CA VAL A 114 -20.42 6.78 3.76
C VAL A 114 -19.02 6.33 4.14
N PHE A 115 -18.31 7.13 4.94
CA PHE A 115 -16.98 6.77 5.44
C PHE A 115 -16.99 5.43 6.18
N ASN A 116 -17.95 5.22 7.08
CA ASN A 116 -18.04 3.96 7.83
C ASN A 116 -18.29 2.75 6.92
N VAL A 117 -19.16 2.89 5.92
CA VAL A 117 -19.45 1.83 4.95
C VAL A 117 -18.21 1.52 4.09
N VAL A 118 -17.53 2.55 3.58
CA VAL A 118 -16.38 2.40 2.69
C VAL A 118 -15.16 1.86 3.42
N TYR A 119 -14.77 2.48 4.54
CA TYR A 119 -13.58 2.09 5.30
C TYR A 119 -13.79 0.74 6.02
N GLY A 120 -15.01 0.46 6.50
CA GLY A 120 -15.37 -0.88 6.98
C GLY A 120 -15.26 -1.96 5.89
N GLY A 121 -15.73 -1.64 4.67
CA GLY A 121 -15.57 -2.49 3.49
C GLY A 121 -14.10 -2.77 3.15
N PHE A 122 -13.26 -1.73 3.14
CA PHE A 122 -11.81 -1.86 2.93
C PHE A 122 -11.13 -2.72 3.99
N GLY A 123 -11.54 -2.61 5.26
CA GLY A 123 -11.06 -3.48 6.34
C GLY A 123 -11.34 -4.96 6.08
N LEU A 124 -12.58 -5.29 5.71
CA LEU A 124 -12.97 -6.66 5.35
C LEU A 124 -12.28 -7.15 4.07
N GLN A 125 -12.12 -6.27 3.09
CA GLN A 125 -11.40 -6.56 1.84
C GLN A 125 -9.93 -6.91 2.11
N ALA A 126 -9.26 -6.10 2.93
CA ALA A 126 -7.87 -6.33 3.35
C ALA A 126 -7.74 -7.66 4.10
N ALA A 127 -8.57 -7.91 5.11
CA ALA A 127 -8.54 -9.15 5.87
C ALA A 127 -8.71 -10.38 4.96
N GLY A 128 -9.67 -10.31 4.03
CA GLY A 128 -9.93 -11.39 3.07
C GLY A 128 -8.80 -11.63 2.08
N LEU A 129 -8.34 -10.58 1.41
CA LEU A 129 -7.27 -10.67 0.42
C LEU A 129 -5.94 -11.10 1.04
N MET A 130 -5.56 -10.55 2.20
CA MET A 130 -4.32 -10.95 2.88
C MET A 130 -4.38 -12.40 3.35
N THR A 131 -5.51 -12.85 3.88
CA THR A 131 -5.70 -14.26 4.25
C THR A 131 -5.55 -15.18 3.03
N LEU A 132 -6.22 -14.84 1.93
CA LEU A 132 -6.12 -15.61 0.68
C LEU A 132 -4.71 -15.60 0.10
N LEU A 133 -4.00 -14.46 0.16
CA LEU A 133 -2.62 -14.34 -0.30
C LEU A 133 -1.70 -15.26 0.51
N VAL A 134 -1.79 -15.22 1.84
CA VAL A 134 -0.99 -16.06 2.73
C VAL A 134 -1.24 -17.54 2.42
N LEU A 135 -2.50 -17.96 2.30
CA LEU A 135 -2.84 -19.35 1.97
C LEU A 135 -2.33 -19.74 0.58
N HIS A 136 -2.55 -18.90 -0.44
CA HIS A 136 -2.12 -19.14 -1.81
C HIS A 136 -0.60 -19.31 -1.88
N VAL A 137 0.14 -18.42 -1.23
CA VAL A 137 1.60 -18.50 -1.27
C VAL A 137 2.14 -19.63 -0.41
N GLN A 138 1.52 -19.96 0.73
CA GLN A 138 1.91 -21.16 1.48
C GLN A 138 1.77 -22.43 0.64
N GLN A 139 0.69 -22.56 -0.13
CA GLN A 139 0.48 -23.70 -1.02
C GLN A 139 1.47 -23.71 -2.20
N ARG A 140 1.82 -22.54 -2.74
CA ARG A 140 2.64 -22.42 -3.95
C ARG A 140 4.14 -22.39 -3.69
N TRP A 141 4.58 -21.70 -2.65
CA TRP A 141 5.98 -21.41 -2.31
C TRP A 141 6.29 -21.61 -0.82
N GLY A 142 5.47 -22.35 -0.06
CA GLY A 142 5.64 -22.53 1.38
C GLY A 142 7.02 -22.98 1.84
N ARG A 143 7.79 -23.64 0.98
CA ARG A 143 9.17 -24.05 1.26
C ARG A 143 10.19 -22.91 1.24
N LEU A 144 9.95 -21.77 0.59
CA LEU A 144 10.94 -20.70 0.41
C LEU A 144 11.20 -19.87 1.67
N TRP A 145 10.18 -19.69 2.49
CA TRP A 145 10.17 -18.77 3.62
C TRP A 145 9.94 -19.46 4.97
N ARG A 146 10.16 -20.78 5.01
CA ARG A 146 10.27 -21.55 6.26
C ARG A 146 11.70 -21.48 6.79
N GLY A 147 11.80 -21.39 8.11
CA GLY A 147 13.08 -21.36 8.84
C GLY A 147 13.28 -20.04 9.55
N ARG A 148 14.49 -19.86 10.11
CA ARG A 148 14.90 -18.58 10.70
C ARG A 148 15.73 -17.80 9.70
N VAL A 149 15.78 -16.49 9.89
CA VAL A 149 16.59 -15.58 9.04
C VAL A 149 18.06 -16.00 8.96
N ARG A 150 18.64 -16.50 10.04
CA ARG A 150 20.04 -16.98 10.06
C ARG A 150 20.27 -18.26 9.23
N ASP A 151 19.21 -19.04 8.99
CA ASP A 151 19.27 -20.32 8.27
C ASP A 151 19.00 -20.11 6.77
N LEU A 152 18.84 -18.87 6.33
CA LEU A 152 18.66 -18.53 4.91
C LEU A 152 19.97 -18.70 4.14
N PRO A 153 19.90 -19.18 2.88
CA PRO A 153 21.08 -19.27 2.02
C PRO A 153 21.78 -17.92 1.87
N VAL A 154 23.10 -17.90 2.07
CA VAL A 154 23.93 -16.75 1.76
C VAL A 154 24.19 -16.75 0.25
N LEU A 155 23.55 -15.82 -0.46
CA LEU A 155 23.63 -15.71 -1.91
C LEU A 155 24.84 -14.88 -2.36
N ALA A 156 25.36 -15.13 -3.56
CA ALA A 156 26.41 -14.29 -4.15
C ALA A 156 25.95 -12.83 -4.36
N THR A 157 24.64 -12.60 -4.47
CA THR A 157 24.02 -11.28 -4.63
C THR A 157 23.95 -10.46 -3.34
N VAL A 158 24.37 -11.00 -2.19
CA VAL A 158 24.27 -10.35 -0.88
C VAL A 158 24.89 -8.94 -0.84
N PRO A 159 26.06 -8.65 -1.43
CA PRO A 159 26.60 -7.29 -1.45
C PRO A 159 25.67 -6.31 -2.18
N ALA A 160 25.19 -6.68 -3.37
CA ALA A 160 24.25 -5.86 -4.15
C ALA A 160 22.93 -5.65 -3.39
N THR A 161 22.35 -6.71 -2.81
CA THR A 161 21.16 -6.59 -1.95
C THR A 161 21.38 -5.61 -0.80
N ARG A 162 22.51 -5.67 -0.11
CA ARG A 162 22.81 -4.76 1.01
C ARG A 162 22.95 -3.32 0.54
N MET A 163 23.59 -3.10 -0.61
CA MET A 163 23.70 -1.77 -1.21
C MET A 163 22.32 -1.22 -1.62
N SER A 164 21.46 -2.03 -2.24
CA SER A 164 20.09 -1.63 -2.59
C SER A 164 19.27 -1.27 -1.35
N VAL A 165 19.34 -2.08 -0.29
CA VAL A 165 18.63 -1.79 0.97
C VAL A 165 19.19 -0.55 1.65
N ALA A 166 20.51 -0.36 1.66
CA ALA A 166 21.13 0.85 2.21
C ALA A 166 20.73 2.11 1.43
N GLY A 167 20.75 2.05 0.09
CA GLY A 167 20.29 3.14 -0.77
C GLY A 167 18.81 3.47 -0.55
N ALA A 168 17.97 2.44 -0.49
CA ALA A 168 16.55 2.60 -0.16
C ALA A 168 16.35 3.22 1.23
N ALA A 169 17.15 2.84 2.24
CA ALA A 169 17.08 3.42 3.58
C ALA A 169 17.45 4.90 3.59
N VAL A 170 18.49 5.30 2.84
CA VAL A 170 18.87 6.72 2.69
C VAL A 170 17.76 7.52 2.01
N LEU A 171 17.23 7.02 0.90
CA LEU A 171 16.12 7.68 0.19
C LEU A 171 14.85 7.76 1.06
N ALA A 172 14.55 6.71 1.83
CA ALA A 172 13.40 6.63 2.71
C ALA A 172 13.45 7.63 3.87
N MET A 173 14.62 8.19 4.21
CA MET A 173 14.72 9.26 5.21
C MET A 173 13.87 10.47 4.84
N TYR A 174 13.76 10.80 3.55
CA TYR A 174 12.98 11.95 3.10
C TYR A 174 11.48 11.81 3.41
N PRO A 175 10.74 10.80 2.89
CA PRO A 175 9.34 10.63 3.25
C PRO A 175 9.13 10.33 4.74
N LEU A 176 10.09 9.68 5.41
CA LEU A 176 10.01 9.44 6.85
C LEU A 176 10.01 10.75 7.65
N ILE A 177 10.96 11.65 7.38
CA ILE A 177 11.07 12.95 8.08
C ILE A 177 9.83 13.79 7.82
N VAL A 178 9.34 13.81 6.57
CA VAL A 178 8.15 14.59 6.21
C VAL A 178 6.91 14.06 6.93
N HIS A 179 6.66 12.75 6.92
CA HIS A 179 5.53 12.16 7.64
C HIS A 179 5.62 12.35 9.16
N LEU A 180 6.82 12.27 9.75
CA LEU A 180 7.00 12.56 11.17
C LEU A 180 6.79 14.05 11.48
N GLY A 181 7.23 14.95 10.58
CA GLY A 181 6.96 16.38 10.68
C GLY A 181 5.46 16.66 10.73
N TRP A 182 4.70 16.13 9.76
CA TRP A 182 3.24 16.29 9.72
C TRP A 182 2.54 15.64 10.91
N ALA A 183 3.00 14.47 11.37
CA ALA A 183 2.48 13.85 12.59
C ALA A 183 2.72 14.71 13.85
N CYS A 184 3.75 15.56 13.83
CA CYS A 184 4.06 16.53 14.89
C CYS A 184 3.46 17.92 14.63
N GLY A 185 2.60 18.08 13.61
CA GLY A 185 1.93 19.34 13.28
C GLY A 185 2.75 20.31 12.41
N ALA A 186 3.85 19.88 11.79
CA ALA A 186 4.48 20.67 10.73
C ALA A 186 3.54 20.76 9.51
N ASN A 187 3.60 21.87 8.79
CA ASN A 187 2.80 22.12 7.58
C ASN A 187 3.69 22.18 6.32
N TRP A 188 4.83 21.49 6.33
CA TRP A 188 5.76 21.48 5.20
C TRP A 188 5.08 20.98 3.93
N PHE A 189 5.14 21.75 2.85
CA PHE A 189 4.65 21.34 1.53
C PHE A 189 3.12 21.15 1.43
N LEU A 190 2.37 21.44 2.49
CA LEU A 190 0.91 21.44 2.51
C LEU A 190 0.39 22.84 2.14
N THR A 191 -0.65 22.89 1.32
CA THR A 191 -1.49 24.08 1.13
C THR A 191 -2.62 24.08 2.15
N GLU A 192 -3.26 25.23 2.41
CA GLU A 192 -4.29 25.40 3.46
C GLU A 192 -5.43 24.35 3.37
N ASP A 193 -5.76 23.85 2.18
CA ASP A 193 -6.79 22.81 1.97
C ASP A 193 -6.37 21.39 2.37
N THR A 194 -5.08 21.15 2.59
CA THR A 194 -4.53 19.82 2.96
C THR A 194 -4.46 19.58 4.47
N ASP A 195 -4.82 20.58 5.28
CA ASP A 195 -4.72 20.57 6.75
C ASP A 195 -5.70 19.60 7.44
N GLY A 196 -6.58 18.93 6.68
CA GLY A 196 -7.60 18.00 7.19
C GLY A 196 -7.13 16.56 7.49
N VAL A 197 -5.89 16.19 7.15
CA VAL A 197 -5.39 14.81 7.36
C VAL A 197 -4.91 14.63 8.81
N SER A 198 -5.48 13.64 9.52
CA SER A 198 -5.12 13.35 10.91
C SER A 198 -3.62 13.04 11.07
N ALA A 199 -3.01 13.59 12.14
CA ALA A 199 -1.64 13.28 12.55
C ALA A 199 -1.38 11.77 12.71
N VAL A 200 -2.42 11.00 13.05
CA VAL A 200 -2.37 9.53 13.15
C VAL A 200 -2.04 8.90 11.80
N VAL A 201 -2.65 9.37 10.70
CA VAL A 201 -2.38 8.86 9.34
C VAL A 201 -0.91 9.07 8.98
N HIS A 202 -0.36 10.23 9.30
CA HIS A 202 1.05 10.52 9.05
C HIS A 202 1.98 9.67 9.92
N ALA A 203 1.66 9.46 11.20
CA ALA A 203 2.40 8.57 12.09
C ALA A 203 2.39 7.11 11.59
N VAL A 204 1.24 6.63 11.09
CA VAL A 204 1.10 5.31 10.48
C VAL A 204 1.97 5.19 9.23
N ASN A 205 1.94 6.18 8.34
CA ASN A 205 2.78 6.18 7.14
C ASN A 205 4.28 6.18 7.47
N ALA A 206 4.71 6.98 8.46
CA ALA A 206 6.08 6.93 8.98
C ALA A 206 6.44 5.53 9.51
N GLY A 207 5.54 4.90 10.28
CA GLY A 207 5.70 3.53 10.77
C GLY A 207 5.83 2.50 9.64
N LEU A 208 5.08 2.64 8.55
CA LEU A 208 5.14 1.77 7.38
C LEU A 208 6.47 1.91 6.62
N VAL A 209 7.03 3.13 6.54
CA VAL A 209 8.40 3.36 6.01
C VAL A 209 9.43 2.62 6.87
N VAL A 210 9.37 2.76 8.19
CA VAL A 210 10.27 2.07 9.12
C VAL A 210 10.14 0.56 8.98
N LEU A 211 8.90 0.04 8.89
CA LEU A 211 8.61 -1.38 8.72
C LEU A 211 9.23 -1.93 7.42
N ALA A 212 9.14 -1.17 6.32
CA ALA A 212 9.72 -1.54 5.03
C ALA A 212 11.24 -1.73 5.13
N ILE A 213 11.94 -0.74 5.68
CA ILE A 213 13.39 -0.73 5.81
C ILE A 213 13.86 -1.77 6.83
N ALA A 214 13.21 -1.88 7.98
CA ALA A 214 13.55 -2.86 9.01
C ALA A 214 13.39 -4.30 8.49
N GLY A 215 12.29 -4.60 7.79
CA GLY A 215 12.07 -5.89 7.17
C GLY A 215 13.12 -6.22 6.11
N ALA A 216 13.41 -5.28 5.20
CA ALA A 216 14.40 -5.47 4.15
C ALA A 216 15.82 -5.63 4.71
N ALA A 217 16.21 -4.82 5.70
CA ALA A 217 17.50 -4.90 6.37
C ALA A 217 17.68 -6.22 7.13
N ALA A 218 16.63 -6.71 7.78
CA ALA A 218 16.63 -8.02 8.43
C ALA A 218 16.92 -9.16 7.42
N LEU A 219 16.30 -9.12 6.24
CA LEU A 219 16.54 -10.11 5.18
C LEU A 219 17.93 -9.97 4.55
N ALA A 220 18.42 -8.75 4.30
CA ALA A 220 19.76 -8.49 3.77
C ALA A 220 20.89 -8.85 4.77
N GLY A 221 20.56 -8.89 6.06
CA GLY A 221 21.41 -9.33 7.16
C GLY A 221 21.50 -10.84 7.36
N ALA A 222 20.82 -11.65 6.53
CA ALA A 222 20.87 -13.11 6.59
C ALA A 222 22.32 -13.65 6.69
N GLY A 223 22.51 -14.70 7.49
CA GLY A 223 23.81 -15.29 7.79
C GLY A 223 24.65 -14.55 8.86
N ARG A 224 24.25 -13.35 9.31
CA ARG A 224 24.89 -12.70 10.46
C ARG A 224 24.33 -13.23 11.78
N ARG A 225 25.19 -13.40 12.79
CA ARG A 225 24.80 -13.81 14.14
C ARG A 225 24.24 -12.61 14.92
N THR A 226 23.06 -12.15 14.53
CA THR A 226 22.30 -11.07 15.20
C THR A 226 21.07 -11.64 15.89
N TRP A 227 20.44 -10.87 16.79
CA TRP A 227 19.15 -11.23 17.39
C TRP A 227 18.06 -11.42 16.31
N VAL A 228 18.06 -10.56 15.29
CA VAL A 228 17.18 -10.63 14.11
C VAL A 228 17.31 -11.96 13.38
N GLY A 229 18.50 -12.57 13.39
CA GLY A 229 18.75 -13.91 12.82
C GLY A 229 17.90 -15.03 13.46
N ARG A 230 17.35 -14.82 14.66
CA ARG A 230 16.48 -15.79 15.35
C ARG A 230 15.01 -15.69 14.95
N LEU A 231 14.60 -14.60 14.30
CA LEU A 231 13.22 -14.39 13.88
C LEU A 231 12.84 -15.44 12.83
N ASP A 232 11.57 -15.86 12.86
CA ASP A 232 10.96 -16.59 11.76
C ASP A 232 11.02 -15.71 10.51
N THR A 233 11.51 -16.25 9.39
CA THR A 233 11.64 -15.54 8.12
C THR A 233 10.34 -14.87 7.66
N ARG A 234 9.17 -15.38 8.07
CA ARG A 234 7.86 -14.80 7.74
C ARG A 234 7.70 -13.37 8.26
N ILE A 235 8.26 -13.06 9.43
CA ILE A 235 8.09 -11.75 10.08
C ILE A 235 8.76 -10.63 9.26
N PRO A 236 10.09 -10.67 8.99
CA PRO A 236 10.73 -9.63 8.20
C PRO A 236 10.26 -9.63 6.74
N LEU A 237 9.82 -10.78 6.22
CA LEU A 237 9.23 -10.83 4.88
C LEU A 237 7.87 -10.11 4.82
N ALA A 238 6.99 -10.35 5.80
CA ALA A 238 5.72 -9.64 5.90
C ALA A 238 5.94 -8.13 6.12
N ALA A 239 6.89 -7.77 6.98
CA ALA A 239 7.28 -6.37 7.20
C ALA A 239 7.79 -5.69 5.92
N ALA A 240 8.73 -6.32 5.21
CA ALA A 240 9.24 -5.81 3.94
C ALA A 240 8.14 -5.73 2.88
N TRP A 241 7.25 -6.73 2.79
CA TRP A 241 6.13 -6.75 1.86
C TRP A 241 5.15 -5.60 2.13
N VAL A 242 4.58 -5.54 3.34
CA VAL A 242 3.58 -4.55 3.72
C VAL A 242 4.17 -3.15 3.64
N GLY A 243 5.32 -2.93 4.26
CA GLY A 243 5.97 -1.63 4.26
C GLY A 243 6.34 -1.14 2.86
N SER A 244 7.04 -1.95 2.05
CA SER A 244 7.42 -1.52 0.70
C SER A 244 6.20 -1.25 -0.18
N SER A 245 5.16 -2.07 -0.05
CA SER A 245 3.91 -1.88 -0.77
C SER A 245 3.21 -0.58 -0.38
N ALA A 246 3.10 -0.28 0.91
CA ALA A 246 2.46 0.94 1.39
C ALA A 246 3.21 2.17 0.89
N VAL A 247 4.53 2.23 1.10
CA VAL A 247 5.34 3.37 0.67
C VAL A 247 5.26 3.58 -0.84
N GLY A 248 5.39 2.51 -1.64
CA GLY A 248 5.40 2.63 -3.08
C GLY A 248 4.03 2.84 -3.72
N ALA A 249 3.04 2.01 -3.38
CA ALA A 249 1.72 2.07 -4.00
C ALA A 249 0.91 3.28 -3.55
N TRP A 250 1.03 3.70 -2.28
CA TRP A 250 0.38 4.92 -1.79
C TRP A 250 0.98 6.16 -2.45
N GLY A 251 2.31 6.25 -2.53
CA GLY A 251 2.97 7.35 -3.25
C GLY A 251 2.56 7.42 -4.73
N LEU A 252 2.42 6.26 -5.39
CA LEU A 252 1.95 6.20 -6.77
C LEU A 252 0.49 6.68 -6.89
N TRP A 253 -0.38 6.26 -5.97
CA TRP A 253 -1.78 6.69 -5.95
C TRP A 253 -1.91 8.21 -5.77
N LEU A 254 -1.12 8.80 -4.88
CA LEU A 254 -1.12 10.26 -4.66
C LEU A 254 -0.63 11.02 -5.89
N ILE A 255 0.42 10.54 -6.59
CA ILE A 255 0.86 11.16 -7.85
C ILE A 255 -0.22 11.05 -8.93
N LEU A 256 -0.80 9.86 -9.12
CA LEU A 256 -1.86 9.66 -10.12
C LEU A 256 -3.06 10.54 -9.83
N SER A 257 -3.47 10.61 -8.57
CA SER A 257 -4.53 11.50 -8.11
C SER A 257 -4.17 12.95 -8.43
N ALA A 258 -3.01 13.44 -7.98
CA ALA A 258 -2.56 14.80 -8.25
C ALA A 258 -2.56 15.16 -9.75
N THR A 259 -2.10 14.25 -10.62
CA THR A 259 -2.08 14.48 -12.08
C THR A 259 -3.46 14.38 -12.74
N ALA A 260 -4.31 13.46 -12.29
CA ALA A 260 -5.66 13.29 -12.84
C ALA A 260 -6.58 14.46 -12.45
N PHE A 261 -6.30 15.10 -11.32
CA PHE A 261 -7.09 16.21 -10.76
C PHE A 261 -6.53 17.60 -11.08
N HIS A 262 -5.39 17.71 -11.79
CA HIS A 262 -4.73 18.99 -12.12
C HIS A 262 -5.41 19.79 -13.26
N GLY A 263 -6.33 19.18 -14.01
CA GLY A 263 -6.84 19.75 -15.27
C GLY A 263 -8.11 20.59 -15.17
N ASP A 264 -8.79 20.64 -14.02
CA ASP A 264 -10.17 21.14 -13.91
C ASP A 264 -10.33 22.43 -13.08
N THR A 265 -9.26 22.92 -12.43
CA THR A 265 -9.38 24.05 -11.48
C THR A 265 -9.44 25.44 -12.12
N GLY A 266 -9.40 25.58 -13.45
CA GLY A 266 -9.57 26.87 -14.13
C GLY A 266 -8.57 27.98 -13.72
N ASN A 267 -7.54 27.64 -12.95
CA ASN A 267 -6.60 28.59 -12.37
C ASN A 267 -5.30 28.64 -13.21
N PRO A 268 -5.00 29.76 -13.89
CA PRO A 268 -3.81 29.89 -14.74
C PRO A 268 -2.48 29.87 -13.95
N ASP A 269 -2.52 29.98 -12.61
CA ASP A 269 -1.32 30.01 -11.76
C ASP A 269 -0.91 28.63 -11.20
N GLY A 270 -1.70 27.57 -11.41
CA GLY A 270 -1.30 26.17 -11.16
C GLY A 270 -0.98 25.79 -9.71
N THR A 271 -1.39 26.61 -8.73
CA THR A 271 -0.97 26.51 -7.32
C THR A 271 -1.90 25.72 -6.41
N GLU A 272 -3.07 25.28 -6.86
CA GLU A 272 -4.08 24.58 -6.02
C GLU A 272 -3.97 23.04 -6.01
N GLY A 273 -2.87 22.49 -6.54
CA GLY A 273 -2.57 21.06 -6.46
C GLY A 273 -1.23 20.83 -5.77
N PHE A 274 -1.11 19.68 -5.08
CA PHE A 274 0.12 19.07 -4.56
C PHE A 274 1.39 19.88 -4.88
N SER A 275 1.97 20.56 -3.88
CA SER A 275 3.21 21.30 -4.09
C SER A 275 4.26 20.42 -4.80
N ALA A 276 5.11 21.00 -5.64
CA ALA A 276 6.14 20.24 -6.37
C ALA A 276 7.00 19.38 -5.42
N GLN A 277 7.17 19.85 -4.18
CA GLN A 277 7.84 19.16 -3.10
C GLN A 277 7.04 17.94 -2.61
N LEU A 278 5.71 18.04 -2.46
CA LEU A 278 4.84 16.91 -2.11
C LEU A 278 4.84 15.82 -3.20
N VAL A 279 4.87 16.21 -4.48
CA VAL A 279 5.10 15.29 -5.60
C VAL A 279 6.48 14.63 -5.49
N GLY A 280 7.50 15.37 -5.08
CA GLY A 280 8.82 14.86 -4.77
C GLY A 280 8.83 13.79 -3.67
N VAL A 281 8.11 14.02 -2.56
CA VAL A 281 7.95 13.04 -1.46
C VAL A 281 7.32 11.75 -1.96
N CYS A 282 6.24 11.88 -2.74
CA CYS A 282 5.55 10.74 -3.32
C CYS A 282 6.45 9.99 -4.32
N GLY A 283 7.20 10.72 -5.16
CA GLY A 283 8.10 10.15 -6.15
C GLY A 283 9.23 9.35 -5.51
N VAL A 284 9.86 9.90 -4.45
CA VAL A 284 10.87 9.17 -3.67
C VAL A 284 10.27 7.93 -3.02
N SER A 285 9.04 8.02 -2.50
CA SER A 285 8.32 6.87 -1.92
C SER A 285 8.10 5.75 -2.95
N VAL A 286 7.69 6.09 -4.18
CA VAL A 286 7.57 5.14 -5.29
C VAL A 286 8.91 4.46 -5.57
N VAL A 287 10.00 5.23 -5.66
CA VAL A 287 11.35 4.70 -5.92
C VAL A 287 11.79 3.75 -4.80
N VAL A 288 11.58 4.13 -3.53
CA VAL A 288 11.90 3.27 -2.38
C VAL A 288 11.12 1.95 -2.44
N GLY A 289 9.80 2.00 -2.65
CA GLY A 289 8.97 0.81 -2.78
C GLY A 289 9.43 -0.09 -3.93
N ALA A 290 9.76 0.50 -5.09
CA ALA A 290 10.26 -0.22 -6.27
C ALA A 290 11.61 -0.91 -6.02
N ILE A 291 12.57 -0.21 -5.40
CA ILE A 291 13.87 -0.81 -5.06
C ILE A 291 13.68 -2.01 -4.13
N LEU A 292 12.85 -1.87 -3.09
CA LEU A 292 12.65 -2.93 -2.11
C LEU A 292 11.92 -4.15 -2.68
N VAL A 293 10.88 -3.96 -3.50
CA VAL A 293 10.16 -5.09 -4.12
C VAL A 293 11.02 -5.83 -5.14
N VAL A 294 11.81 -5.13 -5.95
CA VAL A 294 12.75 -5.74 -6.90
C VAL A 294 13.86 -6.49 -6.15
N THR A 295 14.42 -5.88 -5.11
CA THR A 295 15.44 -6.53 -4.26
C THR A 295 14.89 -7.80 -3.60
N GLY A 296 13.66 -7.75 -3.09
CA GLY A 296 12.97 -8.91 -2.53
C GLY A 296 12.74 -10.02 -3.56
N ALA A 297 12.36 -9.67 -4.78
CA ALA A 297 12.20 -10.63 -5.88
C ALA A 297 13.52 -11.35 -6.21
N HIS A 298 14.64 -10.62 -6.30
CA HIS A 298 15.97 -11.21 -6.50
C HIS A 298 16.41 -12.14 -5.36
N LEU A 299 16.10 -11.79 -4.10
CA LEU A 299 16.37 -12.66 -2.97
C LEU A 299 15.56 -13.96 -3.05
N LEU A 300 14.27 -13.86 -3.35
CA LEU A 300 13.37 -15.02 -3.46
C LEU A 300 13.75 -15.95 -4.62
N THR A 301 14.20 -15.41 -5.76
CA THR A 301 14.69 -16.22 -6.88
C THR A 301 15.99 -16.93 -6.52
N GLY A 302 16.92 -16.25 -5.84
CA GLY A 302 18.15 -16.88 -5.35
C GLY A 302 17.89 -17.98 -4.32
N TRP A 303 16.99 -17.77 -3.36
CA TRP A 303 16.61 -18.81 -2.40
C TRP A 303 15.93 -20.01 -3.06
N ARG A 304 15.15 -19.76 -4.12
CA ARG A 304 14.54 -20.83 -4.90
C ARG A 304 15.61 -21.69 -5.58
N ALA A 305 16.60 -21.07 -6.22
CA ALA A 305 17.70 -21.78 -6.87
C ALA A 305 18.55 -22.57 -5.86
N ALA A 306 18.86 -21.99 -4.70
CA ALA A 306 19.65 -22.66 -3.66
C ALA A 306 18.93 -23.85 -2.98
N ARG A 307 17.59 -23.92 -3.06
CA ARG A 307 16.77 -24.98 -2.43
C ARG A 307 16.30 -26.05 -3.42
N THR A 308 16.58 -25.90 -4.71
CA THR A 308 16.41 -26.97 -5.70
C THR A 308 17.68 -27.83 -5.74
N PRO A 309 17.62 -29.13 -5.39
CA PRO A 309 18.78 -30.01 -5.53
C PRO A 309 19.17 -30.12 -7.01
N ASP A 310 20.47 -30.00 -7.27
CA ASP A 310 21.05 -30.16 -8.59
C ASP A 310 20.84 -31.61 -9.04
N LEU A 311 20.04 -31.84 -10.09
CA LEU A 311 19.79 -33.17 -10.64
C LEU A 311 21.00 -33.72 -11.43
N SER A 312 22.10 -32.97 -11.49
CA SER A 312 23.29 -33.29 -12.29
C SER A 312 24.34 -34.16 -11.59
N SER A 313 24.17 -34.51 -10.30
CA SER A 313 25.10 -35.39 -9.57
C SER A 313 24.62 -36.85 -9.43
N ALA A 314 23.55 -37.23 -10.14
CA ALA A 314 23.02 -38.58 -10.20
C ALA A 314 23.23 -39.21 -11.59
N THR A 315 24.48 -39.27 -12.04
CA THR A 315 24.96 -40.13 -13.14
C THR A 315 26.39 -40.52 -12.84
#